data_AF-A0A1B5KXV6-F1
#
_entry.id   AF-A0A1B5KXV6-F1
#
_cell.length_a   1.000
_cell.length_b   1.000
_cell.length_c   1.000
_cell.angle_alpha   90.00
_cell.angle_beta   90.00
_cell.angle_gamma   90.00
#
_symmetry.space_group_name_H-M   'P 1'
#
loop_
_entity.id
_entity.type
_entity.pdbx_description
1 polymer ?
#
loop_
_entity_poly.entity_id
_entity_poly.type
_entity_poly.pdbx_seq_one_letter_code
_entity_poly.pdbx_strand_id
1 'polypeptide(L)'
;MCQQAQDLVAQVFAGLDDDDDDDDNVVAVQGGRDVDEKTSARLDVGSLSSLNEKGAAEQLDTELGVGLVELRLSADLEQWKQSQHAAGNVLPPKGAGLTRASDRVLQLFGAAGWPEAMTTNNALFGCGMANLLIGAVDVQTLFSNYVTDMAFYYEHGYDGVFPSLDLLLDKGLQDGHARKAPGGRERRDGVCIGKRYIQGKIRLEAKHKGRLANRSARLSRRLAQVVALSESSLLGMAAEVAARGFDPGAIMSDLVFSSPGTDVVDVGCDLVNSEVMNSLLSTADITATGVVSEEALRRVYDAFAATGARMLTQRWHEPVARMCSALYTWHIQNDRHMFWRRAVLGWPKARKAPARPQREADFDEAFDEQFRTTGFSRPLDARYACNGEEPCDHVARFLRASPRAHRKLLGDFWWHLVTGPLDYVGGGRVDERREQELAEGSRVRMAELYSRGLVHQTVWLVAHANHHAWQVNYLFEAAMFGSILDGGKLAGKLDRQQG
;
A
#
# COMPACT_ATOMS: atom_id res chain seq x y z
N MET A 1 -8.14 -22.21 -15.37
CA MET A 1 -7.77 -21.18 -14.37
C MET A 1 -8.71 -21.15 -13.18
N CYS A 2 -9.98 -20.70 -13.29
CA CYS A 2 -10.87 -20.58 -12.11
C CYS A 2 -11.17 -21.94 -11.41
N GLN A 3 -11.58 -22.98 -12.15
CA GLN A 3 -11.81 -24.32 -11.57
C GLN A 3 -10.55 -24.97 -10.99
N GLN A 4 -9.43 -24.86 -11.70
CA GLN A 4 -8.14 -25.38 -11.21
C GLN A 4 -7.64 -24.65 -9.95
N ALA A 5 -7.96 -23.35 -9.82
CA ALA A 5 -7.69 -22.59 -8.61
C ALA A 5 -8.60 -23.06 -7.46
N GLN A 6 -9.88 -23.38 -7.74
CA GLN A 6 -10.82 -23.92 -6.76
C GLN A 6 -10.38 -25.30 -6.23
N ASP A 7 -9.94 -26.18 -7.11
CA ASP A 7 -9.50 -27.53 -6.73
C ASP A 7 -8.22 -27.48 -5.87
N LEU A 8 -7.33 -26.51 -6.15
CA LEU A 8 -6.11 -26.29 -5.40
C LEU A 8 -6.35 -25.63 -4.04
N VAL A 9 -7.25 -24.63 -3.98
CA VAL A 9 -7.78 -24.05 -2.75
C VAL A 9 -8.32 -25.18 -1.87
N ALA A 10 -9.20 -26.03 -2.40
CA ALA A 10 -9.74 -27.17 -1.67
C ALA A 10 -8.64 -28.11 -1.15
N GLN A 11 -7.58 -28.38 -1.92
CA GLN A 11 -6.45 -29.20 -1.47
C GLN A 11 -5.59 -28.55 -0.38
N VAL A 12 -5.41 -27.22 -0.42
CA VAL A 12 -4.67 -26.47 0.62
C VAL A 12 -5.47 -26.41 1.93
N PHE A 13 -6.80 -26.31 1.82
CA PHE A 13 -7.70 -26.13 2.96
C PHE A 13 -8.35 -27.42 3.48
N ALA A 14 -8.32 -28.53 2.74
CA ALA A 14 -8.86 -29.83 3.20
C ALA A 14 -8.16 -30.39 4.45
N GLY A 15 -6.95 -29.91 4.77
CA GLY A 15 -6.26 -30.22 6.04
C GLY A 15 -6.43 -29.13 7.10
N LEU A 16 -7.61 -28.50 7.19
CA LEU A 16 -7.96 -27.59 8.30
C LEU A 16 -9.16 -28.10 9.13
N ASP A 17 -9.80 -29.19 8.69
CA ASP A 17 -10.97 -29.79 9.35
C ASP A 17 -10.68 -31.16 10.00
N ASP A 18 -9.44 -31.64 9.95
CA ASP A 18 -9.01 -32.89 10.60
C ASP A 18 -7.92 -32.58 11.64
N ASP A 19 -8.33 -32.18 12.84
CA ASP A 19 -7.53 -32.29 14.07
C ASP A 19 -8.45 -32.78 15.19
N ASP A 20 -8.73 -34.09 15.19
CA ASP A 20 -9.04 -34.86 16.40
C ASP A 20 -8.18 -36.13 16.37
N ASP A 21 -7.54 -36.39 17.52
CA ASP A 21 -6.89 -37.63 17.96
C ASP A 21 -5.55 -38.06 17.31
N ASP A 22 -4.42 -37.79 17.98
CA ASP A 22 -3.76 -38.77 18.88
C ASP A 22 -2.26 -38.46 19.16
N ASP A 23 -1.97 -38.39 20.46
CA ASP A 23 -0.80 -38.77 21.26
C ASP A 23 0.66 -38.78 20.72
N ASP A 24 1.50 -38.16 21.57
CA ASP A 24 2.85 -38.52 22.01
C ASP A 24 3.88 -39.05 21.00
N ASN A 25 5.00 -38.31 20.86
CA ASN A 25 6.32 -38.90 21.13
C ASN A 25 7.42 -37.85 21.33
N VAL A 26 7.93 -37.84 22.56
CA VAL A 26 9.22 -37.28 22.96
C VAL A 26 10.34 -38.19 22.45
N VAL A 27 11.26 -37.68 21.63
CA VAL A 27 12.65 -38.19 21.60
C VAL A 27 13.64 -37.06 21.29
N ALA A 28 14.51 -36.78 22.27
CA ALA A 28 15.75 -36.05 22.09
C ALA A 28 16.83 -36.97 21.50
N VAL A 29 17.61 -36.50 20.53
CA VAL A 29 18.94 -37.07 20.23
C VAL A 29 19.93 -35.94 19.90
N GLN A 30 20.92 -35.82 20.78
CA GLN A 30 22.21 -35.17 20.56
C GLN A 30 23.02 -35.92 19.49
N GLY A 31 23.76 -35.19 18.66
CA GLY A 31 24.75 -35.80 17.78
C GLY A 31 25.45 -34.79 16.89
N GLY A 32 26.51 -34.18 17.40
CA GLY A 32 27.39 -33.33 16.61
C GLY A 32 28.17 -34.13 15.56
N ARG A 33 28.60 -33.41 14.51
CA ARG A 33 29.84 -33.66 13.77
C ARG A 33 30.23 -32.41 12.99
N ASP A 34 31.43 -31.95 13.26
CA ASP A 34 32.19 -30.93 12.55
C ASP A 34 32.37 -31.28 11.07
N VAL A 35 32.19 -30.30 10.17
CA VAL A 35 32.92 -30.22 8.90
C VAL A 35 33.16 -28.75 8.52
N ASP A 36 34.44 -28.37 8.62
CA ASP A 36 35.25 -27.38 7.90
C ASP A 36 34.65 -26.03 7.43
N GLU A 37 35.16 -24.99 8.09
CA GLU A 37 35.25 -23.61 7.61
C GLU A 37 36.16 -23.50 6.37
N LYS A 38 35.67 -22.85 5.32
CA LYS A 38 36.39 -21.75 4.64
C LYS A 38 35.49 -20.97 3.69
N THR A 39 35.70 -19.65 3.70
CA THR A 39 35.13 -18.60 2.82
C THR A 39 33.67 -18.17 3.05
N SER A 40 33.45 -17.38 4.11
CA SER A 40 32.50 -16.27 4.08
C SER A 40 33.05 -15.12 4.91
N ALA A 41 33.12 -13.92 4.33
CA ALA A 41 33.54 -12.70 5.00
C ALA A 41 32.56 -12.37 6.13
N ARG A 42 32.99 -12.59 7.38
CA ARG A 42 32.26 -12.15 8.58
C ARG A 42 32.27 -10.63 8.62
N LEU A 43 31.08 -10.04 8.49
CA LEU A 43 30.79 -8.73 9.08
C LEU A 43 30.99 -8.88 10.59
N ASP A 44 31.91 -8.09 11.14
CA ASP A 44 32.25 -8.08 12.56
C ASP A 44 31.10 -7.41 13.35
N VAL A 45 30.22 -8.25 13.90
CA VAL A 45 29.12 -7.84 14.81
C VAL A 45 29.63 -7.77 16.27
N GLY A 46 30.96 -7.72 16.49
CA GLY A 46 31.56 -7.76 17.83
C GLY A 46 31.57 -6.44 18.59
N SER A 47 31.39 -5.28 17.94
CA SER A 47 31.66 -3.98 18.59
C SER A 47 30.46 -3.31 19.28
N LEU A 48 29.24 -3.87 19.21
CA LEU A 48 28.04 -3.24 19.79
C LEU A 48 27.74 -3.65 21.24
N SER A 49 28.58 -4.47 21.87
CA SER A 49 28.32 -5.03 23.20
C SER A 49 28.81 -4.18 24.38
N SER A 50 29.34 -2.97 24.17
CA SER A 50 29.91 -2.15 25.26
C SER A 50 29.34 -0.73 25.41
N LEU A 51 28.27 -0.37 24.71
CA LEU A 51 27.66 0.96 24.86
C LEU A 51 26.49 0.91 25.84
N ASN A 52 26.69 1.59 26.98
CA ASN A 52 25.66 1.91 27.96
C ASN A 52 24.41 2.49 27.24
N GLU A 53 23.20 2.01 27.55
CA GLU A 53 21.96 2.26 26.78
C GLU A 53 21.65 3.75 26.54
N LYS A 54 22.16 4.65 27.39
CA LYS A 54 22.05 6.11 27.22
C LYS A 54 23.05 6.70 26.22
N GLY A 55 24.28 6.17 26.19
CA GLY A 55 25.33 6.65 25.27
C GLY A 55 25.11 6.19 23.83
N ALA A 56 24.54 5.00 23.64
CA ALA A 56 24.14 4.51 22.32
C ALA A 56 23.02 5.36 21.69
N ALA A 57 22.03 5.77 22.49
CA ALA A 57 20.92 6.60 22.02
C ALA A 57 21.37 8.02 21.63
N GLU A 58 22.24 8.65 22.42
CA GLU A 58 22.75 10.01 22.13
C GLU A 58 23.74 10.03 20.94
N GLN A 59 24.53 8.96 20.74
CA GLN A 59 25.38 8.82 19.55
C GLN A 59 24.57 8.49 18.28
N LEU A 60 23.49 7.70 18.38
CA LEU A 60 22.59 7.43 17.26
C LEU A 60 21.81 8.70 16.82
N ASP A 61 21.40 9.55 17.76
CA ASP A 61 20.74 10.84 17.47
C ASP A 61 21.64 11.80 16.66
N THR A 62 22.97 11.76 16.89
CA THR A 62 23.93 12.64 16.20
C THR A 62 24.56 12.02 14.94
N GLU A 63 24.75 10.69 14.87
CA GLU A 63 25.35 10.01 13.72
C GLU A 63 24.35 9.56 12.64
N LEU A 64 23.07 9.31 12.98
CA LEU A 64 22.05 8.87 12.02
C LEU A 64 21.03 9.95 11.64
N GLY A 65 20.97 11.07 12.37
CA GLY A 65 20.03 12.15 12.10
C GLY A 65 18.56 11.78 12.36
N VAL A 66 18.32 10.77 13.19
CA VAL A 66 16.99 10.38 13.65
C VAL A 66 16.62 11.24 14.85
N GLY A 67 15.43 11.85 14.84
CA GLY A 67 14.94 12.60 15.98
C GLY A 67 13.42 12.73 15.94
N LEU A 68 12.76 12.75 17.10
CA LEU A 68 11.32 12.97 17.17
C LEU A 68 11.01 14.46 17.16
N VAL A 69 10.09 14.86 16.28
CA VAL A 69 9.64 16.25 16.15
C VAL A 69 8.17 16.33 16.50
N GLU A 70 7.83 17.26 17.39
CA GLU A 70 6.43 17.60 17.67
C GLU A 70 5.83 18.37 16.49
N LEU A 71 4.70 17.87 16.00
CA LEU A 71 3.99 18.39 14.85
C LEU A 71 2.76 19.17 15.29
N ARG A 72 2.48 20.24 14.58
CA ARG A 72 1.22 20.98 14.66
C ARG A 72 0.81 21.47 13.29
N LEU A 73 -0.50 21.60 13.07
CA LEU A 73 -0.99 22.30 11.89
C LEU A 73 -0.56 23.77 11.94
N SER A 74 -0.34 24.38 10.77
CA SER A 74 -0.25 25.83 10.66
C SER A 74 -1.55 26.48 11.14
N ALA A 75 -1.47 27.75 11.57
CA ALA A 75 -2.65 28.47 12.06
C ALA A 75 -3.81 28.45 11.06
N ASP A 76 -3.52 28.63 9.77
CA ASP A 76 -4.53 28.63 8.70
C ASP A 76 -5.16 27.24 8.48
N LEU A 77 -4.37 26.16 8.57
CA LEU A 77 -4.90 24.80 8.44
C LEU A 77 -5.73 24.40 9.66
N GLU A 78 -5.30 24.79 10.85
CA GLU A 78 -6.05 24.58 12.09
C GLU A 78 -7.38 25.35 12.05
N GLN A 79 -7.37 26.63 11.67
CA GLN A 79 -8.59 27.43 11.51
C GLN A 79 -9.53 26.84 10.45
N TRP A 80 -8.98 26.37 9.32
CA TRP A 80 -9.77 25.69 8.30
C TRP A 80 -10.40 24.41 8.84
N LYS A 81 -9.64 23.56 9.53
CA LYS A 81 -10.14 22.34 10.16
C LYS A 81 -11.29 22.64 11.12
N GLN A 82 -11.12 23.61 12.01
CA GLN A 82 -12.15 24.03 12.97
C GLN A 82 -13.42 24.52 12.27
N SER A 83 -13.27 25.30 11.20
CA SER A 83 -14.40 25.82 10.42
C SER A 83 -15.17 24.69 9.70
N GLN A 84 -14.45 23.71 9.15
CA GLN A 84 -15.07 22.52 8.54
C GLN A 84 -15.78 21.66 9.58
N HIS A 85 -15.16 21.41 10.73
CA HIS A 85 -15.77 20.67 11.84
C HIS A 85 -17.03 21.37 12.36
N ALA A 86 -17.02 22.70 12.49
CA ALA A 86 -18.19 23.49 12.88
C ALA A 86 -19.34 23.40 11.84
N ALA A 87 -19.01 23.20 10.56
CA ALA A 87 -19.98 22.96 9.49
C ALA A 87 -20.45 21.49 9.41
N GLY A 88 -19.99 20.61 10.30
CA GLY A 88 -20.31 19.18 10.29
C GLY A 88 -19.47 18.34 9.32
N ASN A 89 -18.49 18.95 8.65
CA ASN A 89 -17.56 18.27 7.74
C ASN A 89 -16.45 17.59 8.53
N VAL A 90 -16.81 16.50 9.20
CA VAL A 90 -15.90 15.68 10.02
C VAL A 90 -15.70 14.34 9.33
N LEU A 91 -14.44 13.94 9.15
CA LEU A 91 -14.13 12.63 8.64
C LEU A 91 -14.33 11.58 9.75
N PRO A 92 -15.14 10.52 9.51
CA PRO A 92 -15.31 9.44 10.47
C PRO A 92 -14.03 8.59 10.62
N PRO A 93 -13.95 7.74 11.66
CA PRO A 93 -12.82 6.83 11.84
C PRO A 93 -12.70 5.88 10.66
N LYS A 94 -11.48 5.41 10.35
CA LYS A 94 -11.27 4.36 9.35
C LYS A 94 -12.19 3.16 9.61
N GLY A 95 -12.69 2.56 8.54
CA GLY A 95 -13.49 1.34 8.61
C GLY A 95 -12.63 0.14 9.04
N ALA A 96 -13.27 -0.98 9.39
CA ALA A 96 -12.55 -2.17 9.84
C ALA A 96 -11.81 -2.89 8.70
N GLY A 97 -12.23 -2.71 7.45
CA GLY A 97 -11.72 -3.48 6.31
C GLY A 97 -12.07 -4.97 6.36
N LEU A 98 -13.01 -5.38 7.21
CA LEU A 98 -13.41 -6.77 7.41
C LEU A 98 -14.68 -7.18 6.65
N THR A 99 -15.32 -6.24 5.97
CA THR A 99 -16.54 -6.52 5.20
C THR A 99 -16.23 -7.56 4.12
N ARG A 100 -17.01 -8.64 4.09
CA ARG A 100 -16.93 -9.67 3.06
C ARG A 100 -17.25 -9.09 1.68
N ALA A 101 -16.52 -9.53 0.66
CA ALA A 101 -16.84 -9.21 -0.72
C ALA A 101 -18.23 -9.75 -1.10
N SER A 102 -18.88 -9.08 -2.07
CA SER A 102 -20.23 -9.47 -2.49
C SER A 102 -20.23 -10.87 -3.11
N ASP A 103 -21.36 -11.57 -3.01
CA ASP A 103 -21.49 -12.91 -3.61
C ASP A 103 -21.22 -12.88 -5.11
N ARG A 104 -21.57 -11.78 -5.80
CA ARG A 104 -21.25 -11.60 -7.22
C ARG A 104 -19.74 -11.59 -7.45
N VAL A 105 -18.99 -10.82 -6.67
CA VAL A 105 -17.52 -10.76 -6.76
C VAL A 105 -16.93 -12.14 -6.47
N LEU A 106 -17.36 -12.79 -5.40
CA LEU A 106 -16.84 -14.10 -5.01
C LEU A 106 -17.17 -15.17 -6.05
N GLN A 107 -18.35 -15.15 -6.67
CA GLN A 107 -18.67 -16.05 -7.78
C GLN A 107 -17.79 -15.82 -9.01
N LEU A 108 -17.50 -14.55 -9.36
CA LEU A 108 -16.63 -14.22 -10.50
C LEU A 108 -15.20 -14.71 -10.30
N PHE A 109 -14.69 -14.66 -9.07
CA PHE A 109 -13.38 -15.21 -8.72
C PHE A 109 -13.39 -16.71 -8.41
N GLY A 110 -14.59 -17.32 -8.30
CA GLY A 110 -14.71 -18.68 -7.80
C GLY A 110 -14.30 -18.84 -6.33
N ALA A 111 -14.35 -17.75 -5.55
CA ALA A 111 -13.83 -17.62 -4.19
C ALA A 111 -14.87 -17.81 -3.09
N ALA A 112 -16.07 -18.30 -3.41
CA ALA A 112 -17.16 -18.42 -2.44
C ALA A 112 -16.85 -19.35 -1.25
N GLY A 113 -15.98 -20.35 -1.46
CA GLY A 113 -15.51 -21.28 -0.43
C GLY A 113 -14.07 -21.05 0.03
N TRP A 114 -13.51 -19.85 -0.24
CA TRP A 114 -12.18 -19.52 0.27
C TRP A 114 -12.23 -19.20 1.77
N PRO A 115 -11.09 -19.29 2.49
CA PRO A 115 -11.03 -18.90 3.88
C PRO A 115 -11.52 -17.48 4.09
N GLU A 116 -12.22 -17.24 5.19
CA GLU A 116 -12.89 -15.98 5.48
C GLU A 116 -11.94 -14.78 5.38
N ALA A 117 -10.74 -14.90 5.94
CA ALA A 117 -9.68 -13.89 5.90
C ALA A 117 -9.33 -13.41 4.47
N MET A 118 -9.47 -14.28 3.46
CA MET A 118 -9.15 -13.99 2.06
C MET A 118 -10.35 -13.49 1.27
N THR A 119 -11.55 -13.51 1.85
CA THR A 119 -12.81 -13.10 1.20
C THR A 119 -13.26 -11.70 1.58
N THR A 120 -12.55 -11.01 2.49
CA THR A 120 -12.85 -9.61 2.80
C THR A 120 -12.47 -8.70 1.64
N ASN A 121 -13.18 -7.58 1.49
CA ASN A 121 -12.90 -6.59 0.44
C ASN A 121 -11.46 -6.06 0.55
N ASN A 122 -10.98 -5.84 1.77
CA ASN A 122 -9.62 -5.35 2.00
C ASN A 122 -8.56 -6.38 1.55
N ALA A 123 -8.74 -7.67 1.87
CA ALA A 123 -7.81 -8.75 1.49
C ALA A 123 -7.85 -9.04 -0.01
N LEU A 124 -9.05 -9.25 -0.54
CA LEU A 124 -9.25 -9.65 -1.92
C LEU A 124 -8.83 -8.56 -2.89
N PHE A 125 -9.13 -7.29 -2.61
CA PHE A 125 -8.75 -6.16 -3.46
C PHE A 125 -7.42 -5.49 -3.08
N GLY A 126 -6.77 -5.93 -2.00
CA GLY A 126 -5.38 -5.60 -1.68
C GLY A 126 -4.43 -6.69 -2.18
N CYS A 127 -3.88 -7.52 -1.29
CA CYS A 127 -2.91 -8.56 -1.66
C CYS A 127 -3.44 -9.55 -2.71
N GLY A 128 -4.76 -9.84 -2.71
CA GLY A 128 -5.38 -10.70 -3.71
C GLY A 128 -5.21 -10.14 -5.11
N MET A 129 -5.82 -8.98 -5.38
CA MET A 129 -5.71 -8.33 -6.69
C MET A 129 -4.27 -7.96 -7.06
N ALA A 130 -3.42 -7.54 -6.12
CA ALA A 130 -2.00 -7.31 -6.41
C ALA A 130 -1.34 -8.57 -7.00
N ASN A 131 -1.52 -9.73 -6.35
CA ASN A 131 -1.02 -11.00 -6.85
C ASN A 131 -1.61 -11.40 -8.20
N LEU A 132 -2.94 -11.29 -8.34
CA LEU A 132 -3.64 -11.61 -9.59
C LEU A 132 -3.18 -10.74 -10.77
N LEU A 133 -2.86 -9.46 -10.53
CA LEU A 133 -2.35 -8.54 -11.54
C LEU A 133 -0.87 -8.75 -11.84
N ILE A 134 -0.05 -9.15 -10.86
CA ILE A 134 1.36 -9.50 -11.09
C ILE A 134 1.48 -10.82 -11.88
N GLY A 135 0.68 -11.81 -11.50
CA GLY A 135 0.72 -13.16 -12.04
C GLY A 135 1.84 -14.02 -11.43
N ALA A 136 1.86 -15.30 -11.80
CA ALA A 136 2.92 -16.23 -11.46
C ALA A 136 3.13 -17.22 -12.60
N VAL A 137 4.10 -18.14 -12.46
CA VAL A 137 4.41 -19.16 -13.49
C VAL A 137 3.27 -20.15 -13.71
N ASP A 138 2.47 -20.40 -12.68
CA ASP A 138 1.28 -21.24 -12.74
C ASP A 138 0.29 -20.82 -11.64
N VAL A 139 -0.91 -21.40 -11.69
CA VAL A 139 -2.02 -21.09 -10.76
C VAL A 139 -1.68 -21.49 -9.33
N GLN A 140 -0.90 -22.56 -9.12
CA GLN A 140 -0.53 -23.03 -7.79
C GLN A 140 0.41 -22.06 -7.09
N THR A 141 1.44 -21.63 -7.81
CA THR A 141 2.37 -20.62 -7.34
C THR A 141 1.66 -19.29 -7.10
N LEU A 142 0.74 -18.89 -7.99
CA LEU A 142 -0.04 -17.66 -7.84
C LEU A 142 -0.87 -17.66 -6.55
N PHE A 143 -1.55 -18.76 -6.25
CA PHE A 143 -2.36 -18.85 -5.04
C PHE A 143 -1.49 -18.90 -3.78
N SER A 144 -0.42 -19.68 -3.81
CA SER A 144 0.57 -19.73 -2.72
C SER A 144 1.20 -18.37 -2.44
N ASN A 145 1.47 -17.57 -3.49
CA ASN A 145 1.94 -16.18 -3.38
C ASN A 145 0.91 -15.30 -2.66
N TYR A 146 -0.37 -15.37 -3.07
CA TYR A 146 -1.44 -14.62 -2.41
C TYR A 146 -1.55 -14.99 -0.93
N VAL A 147 -1.62 -16.29 -0.62
CA VAL A 147 -1.70 -16.79 0.76
C VAL A 147 -0.53 -16.25 1.58
N THR A 148 0.70 -16.38 1.08
CA THR A 148 1.91 -15.96 1.80
C THR A 148 1.93 -14.46 2.08
N ASP A 149 1.49 -13.62 1.13
CA ASP A 149 1.46 -12.17 1.32
C ASP A 149 0.34 -11.68 2.24
N MET A 150 -0.61 -12.55 2.64
CA MET A 150 -1.59 -12.19 3.67
C MET A 150 -0.93 -11.80 5.00
N ALA A 151 0.38 -12.07 5.18
CA ALA A 151 1.19 -11.56 6.27
C ALA A 151 1.10 -10.03 6.42
N PHE A 152 0.88 -9.30 5.33
CA PHE A 152 0.60 -7.86 5.34
C PHE A 152 -0.54 -7.48 6.31
N TYR A 153 -1.60 -8.30 6.38
CA TYR A 153 -2.78 -7.98 7.18
C TYR A 153 -2.61 -8.18 8.70
N TYR A 154 -1.45 -8.64 9.17
CA TYR A 154 -1.08 -8.49 10.58
C TYR A 154 -1.08 -7.01 11.00
N GLU A 155 -0.65 -6.11 10.12
CA GLU A 155 -0.69 -4.66 10.41
C GLU A 155 -2.11 -4.16 10.68
N HIS A 156 -3.10 -4.84 10.10
CA HIS A 156 -4.52 -4.53 10.22
C HIS A 156 -5.24 -5.35 11.31
N GLY A 157 -4.53 -6.24 12.02
CA GLY A 157 -5.06 -7.03 13.14
C GLY A 157 -5.82 -8.28 12.71
N TYR A 158 -5.61 -8.78 11.49
CA TYR A 158 -6.31 -9.99 11.02
C TYR A 158 -5.98 -11.23 11.84
N ASP A 159 -4.78 -11.30 12.41
CA ASP A 159 -4.34 -12.37 13.31
C ASP A 159 -5.22 -12.50 14.56
N GLY A 160 -5.78 -11.38 15.05
CA GLY A 160 -6.74 -11.39 16.16
C GLY A 160 -8.19 -11.70 15.74
N VAL A 161 -8.51 -11.63 14.44
CA VAL A 161 -9.89 -11.77 13.92
C VAL A 161 -10.09 -13.13 13.26
N PHE A 162 -9.09 -13.64 12.57
CA PHE A 162 -9.15 -14.89 11.82
C PHE A 162 -8.12 -15.88 12.36
N PRO A 163 -8.51 -16.77 13.29
CA PRO A 163 -7.59 -17.73 13.91
C PRO A 163 -6.86 -18.64 12.91
N SER A 164 -7.46 -18.88 11.75
CA SER A 164 -6.87 -19.71 10.71
C SER A 164 -5.70 -19.03 9.97
N LEU A 165 -5.56 -17.71 10.03
CA LEU A 165 -4.59 -16.96 9.22
C LEU A 165 -3.16 -17.50 9.36
N ASP A 166 -2.73 -17.85 10.57
CA ASP A 166 -1.38 -18.34 10.83
C ASP A 166 -1.11 -19.68 10.14
N LEU A 167 -2.06 -20.61 10.28
CA LEU A 167 -2.01 -21.91 9.61
C LEU A 167 -2.00 -21.75 8.08
N LEU A 168 -2.76 -20.79 7.55
CA LEU A 168 -2.77 -20.50 6.11
C LEU A 168 -1.40 -20.01 5.63
N LEU A 169 -0.82 -19.06 6.35
CA LEU A 169 0.48 -18.48 6.02
C LEU A 169 1.59 -19.54 6.06
N ASP A 170 1.61 -20.38 7.08
CA ASP A 170 2.62 -21.42 7.22
C ASP A 170 2.53 -22.42 6.07
N LYS A 171 1.32 -22.80 5.65
CA LYS A 171 1.11 -23.63 4.43
C LYS A 171 1.67 -22.95 3.17
N GLY A 172 1.41 -21.66 2.97
CA GLY A 172 1.95 -20.90 1.83
C GLY A 172 3.48 -20.80 1.83
N LEU A 173 4.08 -20.59 3.02
CA LEU A 173 5.53 -20.48 3.21
C LEU A 173 6.27 -21.80 2.96
N GLN A 174 5.63 -22.93 3.28
CA GLN A 174 6.18 -24.28 3.13
C GLN A 174 5.79 -24.96 1.81
N ASP A 175 5.02 -24.32 0.94
CA ASP A 175 4.61 -24.89 -0.34
C ASP A 175 5.83 -25.30 -1.20
N GLY A 176 6.07 -26.61 -1.28
CA GLY A 176 7.22 -27.17 -1.97
C GLY A 176 7.20 -26.96 -3.49
N HIS A 177 6.03 -26.74 -4.10
CA HIS A 177 5.91 -26.41 -5.52
C HIS A 177 6.28 -24.95 -5.75
N ALA A 178 5.65 -24.04 -5.00
CA ALA A 178 5.90 -22.61 -5.16
C ALA A 178 7.34 -22.22 -4.79
N ARG A 179 7.98 -22.91 -3.83
CA ARG A 179 9.42 -22.74 -3.52
C ARG A 179 10.35 -23.20 -4.66
N LYS A 180 9.89 -24.01 -5.61
CA LYS A 180 10.68 -24.42 -6.78
C LYS A 180 10.44 -23.50 -7.98
N ALA A 181 9.42 -22.65 -7.93
CA ALA A 181 9.19 -21.65 -8.96
C ALA A 181 10.32 -20.60 -8.99
N PRO A 182 10.59 -19.96 -10.14
CA PRO A 182 11.58 -18.89 -10.25
C PRO A 182 11.33 -17.75 -9.27
N GLY A 183 12.31 -17.44 -8.40
CA GLY A 183 12.18 -16.43 -7.35
C GLY A 183 11.29 -16.85 -6.17
N GLY A 184 10.76 -18.08 -6.19
CA GLY A 184 9.79 -18.57 -5.22
C GLY A 184 10.36 -18.65 -3.81
N ARG A 185 11.61 -19.11 -3.64
CA ARG A 185 12.27 -19.17 -2.32
C ARG A 185 12.48 -17.77 -1.76
N GLU A 186 13.02 -16.89 -2.59
CA GLU A 186 13.34 -15.51 -2.26
C GLU A 186 12.08 -14.77 -1.80
N ARG A 187 10.94 -15.01 -2.46
CA ARG A 187 9.64 -14.47 -2.01
C ARG A 187 9.29 -14.88 -0.59
N ARG A 188 9.34 -16.19 -0.29
CA ARG A 188 8.95 -16.71 1.04
C ARG A 188 9.90 -16.22 2.12
N ASP A 189 11.20 -16.21 1.82
CA ASP A 189 12.22 -15.71 2.75
C ASP A 189 12.02 -14.20 3.00
N GLY A 190 11.71 -13.43 1.95
CA GLY A 190 11.34 -12.02 2.04
C GLY A 190 10.08 -11.77 2.86
N VAL A 191 9.04 -12.60 2.71
CA VAL A 191 7.83 -12.52 3.55
C VAL A 191 8.15 -12.87 5.01
N CYS A 192 9.00 -13.85 5.30
CA CYS A 192 9.44 -14.14 6.67
C CYS A 192 10.16 -12.94 7.31
N ILE A 193 10.93 -12.17 6.54
CA ILE A 193 11.54 -10.92 7.02
C ILE A 193 10.46 -9.86 7.26
N GLY A 194 9.57 -9.64 6.28
CA GLY A 194 8.47 -8.67 6.38
C GLY A 194 7.54 -8.94 7.58
N LYS A 195 7.08 -10.19 7.76
CA LYS A 195 6.25 -10.62 8.90
C LYS A 195 6.92 -10.30 10.24
N ARG A 196 8.23 -10.58 10.38
CA ARG A 196 8.98 -10.24 11.60
C ARG A 196 9.06 -8.74 11.83
N TYR A 197 9.28 -7.96 10.76
CA TYR A 197 9.28 -6.49 10.84
C TYR A 197 7.93 -5.97 11.30
N ILE A 198 6.84 -6.38 10.65
CA ILE A 198 5.45 -6.03 10.99
C ILE A 198 5.16 -6.32 12.47
N GLN A 199 5.43 -7.54 12.93
CA GLN A 199 5.19 -7.91 14.33
C GLN A 199 6.07 -7.09 15.30
N GLY A 200 7.30 -6.76 14.91
CA GLY A 200 8.18 -5.86 15.66
C GLY A 200 7.61 -4.46 15.77
N LYS A 201 7.18 -3.87 14.64
CA LYS A 201 6.50 -2.58 14.54
C LYS A 201 5.26 -2.55 15.41
N ILE A 202 4.38 -3.54 15.30
CA ILE A 202 3.16 -3.68 16.12
C ILE A 202 3.47 -3.61 17.62
N ARG A 203 4.49 -4.35 18.08
CA ARG A 203 4.93 -4.34 19.49
C ARG A 203 5.48 -2.97 19.91
N LEU A 204 6.24 -2.31 19.03
CA LEU A 204 6.79 -0.99 19.28
C LEU A 204 5.69 0.07 19.40
N GLU A 205 4.75 0.10 18.46
CA GLU A 205 3.59 0.99 18.49
C GLU A 205 2.75 0.75 19.75
N ALA A 206 2.45 -0.51 20.08
CA ALA A 206 1.68 -0.85 21.28
C ALA A 206 2.33 -0.32 22.57
N LYS A 207 3.67 -0.42 22.65
CA LYS A 207 4.47 0.06 23.79
C LYS A 207 4.52 1.59 23.86
N HIS A 208 4.55 2.27 22.72
CA HIS A 208 4.86 3.70 22.65
C HIS A 208 3.67 4.59 22.27
N LYS A 209 2.49 4.04 21.93
CA LYS A 209 1.32 4.81 21.43
C LYS A 209 0.91 6.02 22.26
N GLY A 210 1.04 5.95 23.59
CA GLY A 210 0.72 7.08 24.47
C GLY A 210 1.70 8.27 24.37
N ARG A 211 2.81 8.13 23.63
CA ARG A 211 3.89 9.12 23.50
C ARG A 211 4.13 9.55 22.06
N LEU A 212 3.33 9.10 21.09
CA LEU A 212 3.59 9.32 19.66
C LEU A 212 2.57 10.25 18.99
N ALA A 213 1.50 10.63 19.70
CA ALA A 213 0.56 11.63 19.18
C ALA A 213 1.27 12.94 18.85
N ASN A 214 0.93 13.53 17.70
CA ASN A 214 1.51 14.76 17.17
C ASN A 214 3.03 14.69 17.03
N ARG A 215 3.58 13.54 16.67
CA ARG A 215 5.03 13.38 16.48
C ARG A 215 5.33 12.65 15.19
N SER A 216 6.43 13.04 14.57
CA SER A 216 7.01 12.32 13.43
C SER A 216 8.51 12.19 13.61
N ALA A 217 9.07 11.15 12.99
CA ALA A 217 10.51 11.00 12.89
C ALA A 217 11.06 11.99 11.86
N ARG A 218 12.15 12.68 12.21
CA ARG A 218 13.06 13.31 11.26
C ARG A 218 13.97 12.23 10.70
N LEU A 219 14.07 12.17 9.37
CA LEU A 219 14.84 11.16 8.66
C LEU A 219 15.76 11.83 7.65
N SER A 220 16.95 11.27 7.45
CA SER A 220 17.72 11.52 6.23
C SER A 220 17.09 10.78 5.05
N ARG A 221 17.39 11.20 3.82
CA ARG A 221 16.84 10.54 2.61
C ARG A 221 17.19 9.05 2.56
N ARG A 222 18.42 8.71 2.96
CA ARG A 222 18.88 7.32 3.01
C ARG A 222 18.07 6.49 4.01
N LEU A 223 17.80 7.04 5.19
CA LEU A 223 16.97 6.34 6.19
C LEU A 223 15.52 6.22 5.72
N ALA A 224 14.95 7.28 5.12
CA ALA A 224 13.61 7.24 4.55
C ALA A 224 13.47 6.12 3.50
N GLN A 225 14.48 5.94 2.64
CA GLN A 225 14.49 4.83 1.66
C GLN A 225 14.52 3.45 2.32
N VAL A 226 15.32 3.25 3.38
CA VAL A 226 15.42 1.96 4.10
C VAL A 226 14.14 1.65 4.87
N VAL A 227 13.58 2.66 5.53
CA VAL A 227 12.33 2.51 6.29
C VAL A 227 11.18 2.28 5.33
N ALA A 228 11.01 3.08 4.27
CA ALA A 228 9.94 2.90 3.28
C ALA A 228 9.99 1.53 2.60
N LEU A 229 11.20 1.02 2.30
CA LEU A 229 11.36 -0.34 1.80
C LEU A 229 10.77 -1.38 2.76
N SER A 230 11.02 -1.23 4.05
CA SER A 230 10.54 -2.16 5.09
C SER A 230 9.03 -1.99 5.38
N GLU A 231 8.55 -0.74 5.42
CA GLU A 231 7.15 -0.34 5.61
C GLU A 231 6.26 -0.74 4.42
N SER A 232 6.83 -1.02 3.25
CA SER A 232 6.06 -1.61 2.15
C SER A 232 5.39 -2.93 2.55
N SER A 233 5.90 -3.61 3.59
CA SER A 233 5.36 -4.86 4.16
C SER A 233 5.21 -6.00 3.13
N LEU A 234 5.79 -5.84 1.94
CA LEU A 234 5.66 -6.70 0.75
C LEU A 234 7.03 -7.04 0.15
N LEU A 235 8.06 -7.13 1.00
CA LEU A 235 9.44 -7.49 0.63
C LEU A 235 9.53 -8.80 -0.16
N GLY A 236 8.60 -9.74 0.06
CA GLY A 236 8.54 -10.97 -0.72
C GLY A 236 8.33 -10.74 -2.22
N MET A 237 7.46 -9.78 -2.60
CA MET A 237 7.25 -9.43 -4.01
C MET A 237 8.54 -8.87 -4.62
N ALA A 238 9.23 -8.00 -3.87
CA ALA A 238 10.51 -7.43 -4.29
C ALA A 238 11.57 -8.51 -4.54
N ALA A 239 11.71 -9.43 -3.59
CA ALA A 239 12.70 -10.49 -3.61
C ALA A 239 12.47 -11.45 -4.79
N GLU A 240 11.22 -11.84 -5.06
CA GLU A 240 10.88 -12.65 -6.23
C GLU A 240 11.30 -11.95 -7.52
N VAL A 241 10.95 -10.67 -7.65
CA VAL A 241 11.13 -9.89 -8.87
C VAL A 241 12.62 -9.64 -9.13
N ALA A 242 13.39 -9.37 -8.08
CA ALA A 242 14.85 -9.29 -8.16
C ALA A 242 15.47 -10.63 -8.58
N ALA A 243 15.06 -11.74 -7.97
CA ALA A 243 15.54 -13.08 -8.33
C ALA A 243 15.19 -13.49 -9.77
N ARG A 244 14.09 -12.95 -10.31
CA ARG A 244 13.68 -13.11 -11.71
C ARG A 244 14.43 -12.21 -12.69
N GLY A 245 15.37 -11.38 -12.21
CA GLY A 245 16.28 -10.57 -13.04
C GLY A 245 15.76 -9.20 -13.43
N PHE A 246 14.72 -8.67 -12.77
CA PHE A 246 14.28 -7.29 -12.96
C PHE A 246 15.25 -6.30 -12.30
N ASP A 247 15.27 -5.06 -12.79
CA ASP A 247 16.20 -4.03 -12.33
C ASP A 247 16.02 -3.69 -10.84
N PRO A 248 17.04 -3.91 -9.98
CA PRO A 248 16.92 -3.62 -8.55
C PRO A 248 16.67 -2.14 -8.23
N GLY A 249 17.16 -1.21 -9.06
CA GLY A 249 16.92 0.22 -8.88
C GLY A 249 15.45 0.59 -9.05
N ALA A 250 14.81 0.06 -10.09
CA ALA A 250 13.38 0.19 -10.34
C ALA A 250 12.54 -0.43 -9.21
N ILE A 251 12.90 -1.64 -8.77
CA ILE A 251 12.22 -2.33 -7.64
C ILE A 251 12.30 -1.47 -6.37
N MET A 252 13.48 -0.95 -6.04
CA MET A 252 13.67 -0.08 -4.87
C MET A 252 12.82 1.19 -4.98
N SER A 253 12.84 1.85 -6.14
CA SER A 253 12.06 3.05 -6.40
C SER A 253 10.55 2.82 -6.20
N ASP A 254 10.03 1.70 -6.73
CA ASP A 254 8.62 1.35 -6.64
C ASP A 254 8.19 1.08 -5.18
N LEU A 255 9.01 0.33 -4.42
CA LEU A 255 8.70 0.05 -3.01
C LEU A 255 8.80 1.28 -2.13
N VAL A 256 9.79 2.14 -2.37
CA VAL A 256 9.88 3.44 -1.67
C VAL A 256 8.66 4.29 -1.98
N PHE A 257 8.12 4.24 -3.21
CA PHE A 257 6.88 4.93 -3.56
C PHE A 257 5.62 4.28 -2.95
N SER A 258 5.65 3.01 -2.57
CA SER A 258 4.47 2.35 -1.98
C SER A 258 4.02 2.97 -0.65
N SER A 259 4.96 3.48 0.16
CA SER A 259 4.66 4.22 1.40
C SER A 259 3.90 5.52 1.14
N PRO A 260 4.40 6.52 0.38
CA PRO A 260 3.62 7.71 0.05
C PRO A 260 2.35 7.42 -0.75
N GLY A 261 2.35 6.33 -1.53
CA GLY A 261 1.15 5.79 -2.17
C GLY A 261 0.04 5.45 -1.18
N THR A 262 0.41 4.99 0.02
CA THR A 262 -0.47 4.61 1.11
C THR A 262 -0.76 5.79 2.05
N ASP A 263 0.28 6.48 2.49
CA ASP A 263 0.30 7.50 3.55
C ASP A 263 -0.39 8.81 3.15
N VAL A 264 -0.49 9.08 1.84
CA VAL A 264 -1.09 10.32 1.32
C VAL A 264 -2.54 10.50 1.77
N VAL A 265 -3.28 9.41 2.02
CA VAL A 265 -4.67 9.49 2.48
C VAL A 265 -4.79 9.54 4.00
N ASP A 266 -3.69 9.38 4.72
CA ASP A 266 -3.65 9.18 6.18
C ASP A 266 -2.92 10.29 6.95
N VAL A 267 -2.39 11.31 6.26
CA VAL A 267 -1.72 12.50 6.86
C VAL A 267 -2.41 13.01 8.13
N GLY A 268 -3.73 13.21 8.11
CA GLY A 268 -4.46 13.74 9.25
C GLY A 268 -4.72 12.76 10.38
N CYS A 269 -4.94 11.47 10.08
CA CYS A 269 -5.06 10.48 11.16
C CYS A 269 -3.70 10.19 11.76
N ASP A 270 -2.64 10.11 10.96
CA ASP A 270 -1.27 9.81 11.44
C ASP A 270 -0.64 10.98 12.17
N LEU A 271 -1.12 12.21 11.95
CA LEU A 271 -0.76 13.34 12.79
C LEU A 271 -1.11 13.07 14.26
N VAL A 272 -2.28 12.47 14.53
CA VAL A 272 -2.78 12.22 15.89
C VAL A 272 -2.66 10.77 16.33
N ASN A 273 -2.28 9.88 15.42
CA ASN A 273 -2.22 8.44 15.60
C ASN A 273 -0.78 7.94 15.49
N SER A 274 -0.49 6.88 16.24
CA SER A 274 0.83 6.37 16.51
C SER A 274 1.31 5.40 15.42
N GLU A 275 1.44 5.86 14.17
CA GLU A 275 2.20 5.11 13.16
C GLU A 275 3.68 5.51 13.24
N VAL A 276 4.58 4.53 13.08
CA VAL A 276 6.04 4.72 13.26
C VAL A 276 6.58 5.83 12.34
N MET A 277 5.99 6.00 11.17
CA MET A 277 6.34 7.02 10.18
C MET A 277 5.13 7.27 9.27
N ASN A 278 4.88 8.53 8.92
CA ASN A 278 4.13 8.88 7.70
C ASN A 278 5.11 9.55 6.74
N SER A 279 5.21 9.05 5.51
CA SER A 279 6.24 9.43 4.55
C SER A 279 6.10 10.89 4.09
N LEU A 280 4.91 11.48 4.18
CA LEU A 280 4.70 12.91 3.91
C LEU A 280 5.16 13.74 5.10
N LEU A 281 4.74 13.38 6.32
CA LEU A 281 5.03 14.11 7.55
C LEU A 281 6.50 14.06 7.99
N SER A 282 7.24 13.03 7.55
CA SER A 282 8.64 12.79 7.96
C SER A 282 9.68 13.58 7.15
N THR A 283 9.24 14.30 6.10
CA THR A 283 10.13 15.13 5.28
C THR A 283 10.66 16.34 6.05
N ALA A 284 11.85 16.83 5.70
CA ALA A 284 12.44 18.02 6.32
C ALA A 284 11.70 19.32 5.97
N ASP A 285 10.81 19.32 4.99
CA ASP A 285 9.83 20.40 4.76
C ASP A 285 8.95 20.65 5.99
N ILE A 286 8.60 19.58 6.71
CA ILE A 286 7.74 19.60 7.89
C ILE A 286 8.59 19.52 9.16
N THR A 287 9.43 18.49 9.28
CA THR A 287 10.15 18.18 10.52
C THR A 287 11.23 19.19 10.90
N ALA A 288 11.67 20.07 9.98
CA ALA A 288 12.60 21.13 10.34
C ALA A 288 11.96 22.23 11.21
N THR A 289 10.64 22.44 11.08
CA THR A 289 9.90 23.46 11.84
C THR A 289 8.88 22.86 12.80
N GLY A 290 8.48 21.60 12.61
CA GLY A 290 7.37 20.98 13.31
C GLY A 290 6.00 21.49 12.85
N VAL A 291 5.94 22.24 11.74
CA VAL A 291 4.70 22.84 11.23
C VAL A 291 4.27 22.14 9.95
N VAL A 292 3.08 21.54 10.00
CA VAL A 292 2.38 20.99 8.84
C VAL A 292 1.57 22.13 8.22
N SER A 293 2.04 22.66 7.08
CA SER A 293 1.35 23.73 6.34
C SER A 293 0.83 23.24 4.99
N GLU A 294 -0.13 23.96 4.42
CA GLU A 294 -0.66 23.67 3.08
C GLU A 294 0.45 23.69 2.01
N GLU A 295 1.36 24.65 2.11
CA GLU A 295 2.49 24.82 1.20
C GLU A 295 3.48 23.64 1.30
N ALA A 296 3.84 23.24 2.52
CA ALA A 296 4.74 22.11 2.75
C ALA A 296 4.12 20.80 2.25
N LEU A 297 2.85 20.55 2.57
CA LEU A 297 2.13 19.36 2.09
C LEU A 297 2.06 19.31 0.56
N ARG A 298 1.78 20.44 -0.11
CA ARG A 298 1.78 20.48 -1.59
C ARG A 298 3.15 20.20 -2.20
N ARG A 299 4.23 20.77 -1.65
CA ARG A 299 5.59 20.49 -2.15
C ARG A 299 5.93 19.02 -2.05
N VAL A 300 5.66 18.42 -0.89
CA VAL A 300 5.93 17.01 -0.63
C VAL A 300 5.07 16.11 -1.52
N TYR A 301 3.78 16.44 -1.65
CA TYR A 301 2.85 15.77 -2.58
C TYR A 301 3.38 15.82 -4.02
N ASP A 302 3.79 16.99 -4.51
CA ASP A 302 4.29 17.17 -5.87
C ASP A 302 5.58 16.38 -6.13
N ALA A 303 6.49 16.34 -5.14
CA ALA A 303 7.69 15.53 -5.20
C ALA A 303 7.35 14.04 -5.35
N PHE A 304 6.46 13.51 -4.50
CA PHE A 304 6.04 12.11 -4.63
C PHE A 304 5.28 11.83 -5.92
N ALA A 305 4.36 12.70 -6.32
CA ALA A 305 3.63 12.60 -7.58
C ALA A 305 4.59 12.51 -8.79
N ALA A 306 5.68 13.27 -8.77
CA ALA A 306 6.73 13.22 -9.79
C ALA A 306 7.52 11.90 -9.75
N THR A 307 7.85 11.38 -8.55
CA THR A 307 8.56 10.09 -8.42
C THR A 307 7.76 8.90 -8.93
N GLY A 308 6.43 8.89 -8.74
CA GLY A 308 5.56 7.82 -9.21
C GLY A 308 5.24 7.88 -10.72
N ALA A 309 5.49 9.00 -11.39
CA ALA A 309 4.99 9.24 -12.75
C ALA A 309 5.49 8.20 -13.77
N ARG A 310 6.81 7.92 -13.78
CA ARG A 310 7.41 6.94 -14.71
C ARG A 310 6.92 5.52 -14.43
N MET A 311 6.80 5.18 -13.15
CA MET A 311 6.27 3.89 -12.70
C MET A 311 4.86 3.68 -13.25
N LEU A 312 3.96 4.65 -13.07
CA LEU A 312 2.54 4.55 -13.45
C LEU A 312 2.28 4.67 -14.95
N THR A 313 3.17 5.33 -15.70
CA THR A 313 2.92 5.62 -17.13
C THR A 313 3.79 4.83 -18.11
N GLN A 314 5.04 4.50 -17.74
CA GLN A 314 6.02 3.87 -18.62
C GLN A 314 6.32 2.43 -18.20
N ARG A 315 6.54 2.22 -16.89
CA ARG A 315 6.91 0.94 -16.29
C ARG A 315 5.73 0.17 -15.69
N TRP A 316 4.49 0.60 -15.94
CA TRP A 316 3.25 0.01 -15.37
C TRP A 316 3.13 -1.51 -15.53
N HIS A 317 3.84 -2.09 -16.49
CA HIS A 317 3.82 -3.52 -16.79
C HIS A 317 4.78 -4.33 -15.90
N GLU A 318 5.72 -3.70 -15.20
CA GLU A 318 6.66 -4.34 -14.27
C GLU A 318 5.95 -4.79 -12.98
N PRO A 319 6.31 -5.94 -12.40
CA PRO A 319 5.58 -6.53 -11.27
C PRO A 319 5.33 -5.58 -10.08
N VAL A 320 6.36 -4.88 -9.60
CA VAL A 320 6.22 -4.01 -8.42
C VAL A 320 5.45 -2.73 -8.77
N ALA A 321 5.64 -2.19 -9.98
CA ALA A 321 4.80 -1.12 -10.50
C ALA A 321 3.31 -1.50 -10.56
N ARG A 322 2.96 -2.77 -10.83
CA ARG A 322 1.57 -3.25 -10.76
C ARG A 322 1.02 -3.24 -9.34
N MET A 323 1.83 -3.64 -8.36
CA MET A 323 1.47 -3.56 -6.94
C MET A 323 1.20 -2.11 -6.55
N CYS A 324 2.12 -1.19 -6.83
CA CYS A 324 1.94 0.22 -6.49
C CYS A 324 0.77 0.87 -7.23
N SER A 325 0.51 0.44 -8.48
CA SER A 325 -0.66 0.89 -9.24
C SER A 325 -1.96 0.51 -8.53
N ALA A 326 -2.02 -0.68 -7.92
CA ALA A 326 -3.20 -1.19 -7.23
C ALA A 326 -3.54 -0.44 -5.92
N LEU A 327 -2.60 0.34 -5.36
CA LEU A 327 -2.85 1.13 -4.14
C LEU A 327 -4.04 2.08 -4.31
N TYR A 328 -4.14 2.76 -5.47
CA TYR A 328 -5.29 3.63 -5.76
C TYR A 328 -6.63 2.89 -5.65
N THR A 329 -6.74 1.74 -6.32
CA THR A 329 -7.96 0.92 -6.24
C THR A 329 -8.17 0.32 -4.86
N TRP A 330 -7.11 -0.01 -4.14
CA TRP A 330 -7.19 -0.53 -2.79
C TRP A 330 -7.79 0.50 -1.82
N HIS A 331 -7.36 1.78 -1.84
CA HIS A 331 -7.98 2.83 -1.02
C HIS A 331 -9.48 3.00 -1.29
N ILE A 332 -9.92 2.74 -2.51
CA ILE A 332 -11.32 2.81 -2.94
C ILE A 332 -12.10 1.58 -2.46
N GLN A 333 -11.49 0.40 -2.58
CA GLN A 333 -12.17 -0.89 -2.50
C GLN A 333 -12.04 -1.57 -1.14
N ASN A 334 -11.24 -1.07 -0.21
CA ASN A 334 -10.91 -1.82 1.01
C ASN A 334 -11.85 -1.63 2.20
N ASP A 335 -12.93 -0.84 2.08
CA ASP A 335 -13.87 -0.52 3.18
C ASP A 335 -13.20 0.04 4.45
N ARG A 336 -11.99 0.59 4.31
CA ARG A 336 -11.18 1.12 5.41
C ARG A 336 -10.94 2.60 5.25
N HIS A 337 -10.37 3.02 4.10
CA HIS A 337 -9.87 4.38 3.93
C HIS A 337 -10.97 5.41 3.62
N MET A 338 -12.13 4.99 3.08
CA MET A 338 -13.20 5.90 2.64
C MET A 338 -12.68 6.99 1.68
N PHE A 339 -11.86 6.58 0.70
CA PHE A 339 -11.12 7.47 -0.18
C PHE A 339 -11.97 8.60 -0.78
N TRP A 340 -13.16 8.29 -1.29
CA TRP A 340 -14.07 9.27 -1.88
C TRP A 340 -14.59 10.29 -0.88
N ARG A 341 -14.87 9.88 0.36
CA ARG A 341 -15.29 10.80 1.41
C ARG A 341 -14.19 11.79 1.75
N ARG A 342 -12.95 11.29 1.90
CA ARG A 342 -11.77 12.15 2.10
C ARG A 342 -11.64 13.13 0.92
N ALA A 343 -11.73 12.63 -0.31
CA ALA A 343 -11.64 13.48 -1.50
C ALA A 343 -12.73 14.57 -1.54
N VAL A 344 -13.99 14.26 -1.24
CA VAL A 344 -15.07 15.27 -1.14
C VAL A 344 -14.75 16.34 -0.11
N LEU A 345 -14.33 15.92 1.10
CA LEU A 345 -14.08 16.82 2.22
C LEU A 345 -12.87 17.73 1.98
N GLY A 346 -11.81 17.23 1.34
CA GLY A 346 -10.63 18.03 0.98
C GLY A 346 -10.71 18.71 -0.38
N TRP A 347 -11.77 18.45 -1.16
CA TRP A 347 -11.93 19.04 -2.50
C TRP A 347 -11.78 20.55 -2.53
N PRO A 348 -12.27 21.34 -1.54
CA PRO A 348 -12.07 22.80 -1.54
C PRO A 348 -10.60 23.25 -1.49
N LYS A 349 -9.68 22.40 -1.01
CA LYS A 349 -8.23 22.68 -0.92
C LYS A 349 -7.46 22.18 -2.14
N ALA A 350 -7.93 21.14 -2.81
CA ALA A 350 -7.20 20.50 -3.91
C ALA A 350 -7.18 21.36 -5.17
N ARG A 351 -6.12 21.24 -5.97
CA ARG A 351 -6.06 21.85 -7.30
C ARG A 351 -7.15 21.29 -8.22
N LYS A 352 -7.58 22.11 -9.18
CA LYS A 352 -8.70 21.79 -10.12
C LYS A 352 -8.27 21.72 -11.57
N ALA A 353 -7.13 22.34 -11.88
CA ALA A 353 -6.55 22.32 -13.21
C ALA A 353 -5.45 21.24 -13.27
N PRO A 354 -5.40 20.41 -14.32
CA PRO A 354 -4.34 19.42 -14.49
C PRO A 354 -2.94 20.02 -14.45
N ALA A 355 -1.95 19.24 -14.00
CA ALA A 355 -0.54 19.59 -14.17
C ALA A 355 -0.23 19.79 -15.67
N ARG A 356 0.28 20.97 -16.03
CA ARG A 356 0.69 21.32 -17.39
C ARG A 356 2.07 21.98 -17.38
N PRO A 357 3.14 21.27 -17.79
CA PRO A 357 3.17 19.84 -18.13
C PRO A 357 3.00 18.95 -16.89
N GLN A 358 2.56 17.71 -17.09
CA GLN A 358 2.77 16.63 -16.10
C GLN A 358 4.27 16.43 -15.88
N ARG A 359 4.66 16.00 -14.68
CA ARG A 359 6.04 16.02 -14.21
C ARG A 359 6.52 14.63 -13.80
N GLU A 360 7.81 14.38 -13.97
CA GLU A 360 8.52 13.24 -13.41
C GLU A 360 9.80 13.69 -12.70
N ALA A 361 10.28 12.89 -11.76
CA ALA A 361 11.59 13.03 -11.12
C ALA A 361 12.02 11.65 -10.60
N ASP A 362 13.31 11.41 -10.47
CA ASP A 362 13.81 10.30 -9.68
C ASP A 362 13.86 10.72 -8.19
N PHE A 363 13.79 9.75 -7.27
CA PHE A 363 13.62 10.04 -5.83
C PHE A 363 14.73 10.93 -5.26
N ASP A 364 15.96 10.70 -5.69
CA ASP A 364 17.15 11.45 -5.28
C ASP A 364 17.30 12.81 -5.95
N GLU A 365 16.53 13.08 -7.01
CA GLU A 365 16.40 14.41 -7.58
C GLU A 365 15.32 15.22 -6.84
N ALA A 366 14.19 14.59 -6.52
CA ALA A 366 13.06 15.21 -5.83
C ALA A 366 13.36 15.56 -4.36
N PHE A 367 14.24 14.79 -3.70
CA PHE A 367 14.62 14.98 -2.30
C PHE A 367 16.14 15.08 -2.13
N ASP A 368 16.60 16.05 -1.34
CA ASP A 368 18.00 16.20 -0.96
C ASP A 368 18.43 15.19 0.11
N GLU A 369 19.69 15.19 0.52
CA GLU A 369 20.24 14.25 1.51
C GLU A 369 19.53 14.34 2.88
N GLN A 370 19.00 15.51 3.23
CA GLN A 370 18.26 15.77 4.46
C GLN A 370 16.77 15.45 4.34
N PHE A 371 16.35 14.81 3.23
CA PHE A 371 14.95 14.48 2.93
C PHE A 371 14.03 15.71 2.85
N ARG A 372 14.58 16.84 2.39
CA ARG A 372 13.81 18.03 2.01
C ARG A 372 13.54 17.99 0.51
N THR A 373 12.37 18.46 0.12
CA THR A 373 12.04 18.64 -1.30
C THR A 373 12.99 19.66 -1.94
N THR A 374 13.53 19.33 -3.11
CA THR A 374 14.44 20.20 -3.87
C THR A 374 13.70 21.18 -4.78
N GLY A 375 12.42 20.89 -5.06
CA GLY A 375 11.63 21.54 -6.11
C GLY A 375 11.98 21.07 -7.53
N PHE A 376 12.93 20.16 -7.70
CA PHE A 376 13.30 19.64 -9.00
C PHE A 376 12.24 18.68 -9.54
N SER A 377 11.84 18.92 -10.78
CA SER A 377 11.12 17.96 -11.62
C SER A 377 11.28 18.34 -13.09
N ARG A 378 11.15 17.37 -13.98
CA ARG A 378 11.17 17.59 -15.43
C ARG A 378 9.81 17.25 -16.05
N PRO A 379 9.47 17.82 -17.22
CA PRO A 379 8.27 17.40 -17.94
C PRO A 379 8.30 15.90 -18.20
N LEU A 380 7.19 15.22 -17.93
CA LEU A 380 6.96 13.86 -18.38
C LEU A 380 6.99 13.86 -19.92
N ASP A 381 7.61 12.84 -20.51
CA ASP A 381 7.67 12.68 -21.98
C ASP A 381 6.24 12.81 -22.57
N ALA A 382 6.12 13.67 -23.58
CA ALA A 382 4.85 14.03 -24.20
C ALA A 382 4.08 12.82 -24.74
N ARG A 383 4.75 11.70 -25.06
CA ARG A 383 4.08 10.46 -25.48
C ARG A 383 3.33 9.74 -24.37
N TYR A 384 3.62 10.07 -23.11
CA TYR A 384 3.01 9.49 -21.91
C TYR A 384 2.11 10.48 -21.16
N ALA A 385 2.36 11.78 -21.30
CA ALA A 385 1.52 12.82 -20.72
C ALA A 385 0.13 12.84 -21.36
N CYS A 386 -0.94 12.85 -20.54
CA CYS A 386 -2.30 12.95 -21.05
C CYS A 386 -2.72 14.41 -21.34
N ASN A 387 -3.75 14.60 -22.17
CA ASN A 387 -4.31 15.94 -22.45
C ASN A 387 -5.07 16.58 -21.26
N GLY A 388 -5.37 15.80 -20.22
CA GLY A 388 -6.10 16.24 -19.02
C GLY A 388 -7.62 16.38 -19.21
N GLU A 389 -8.16 15.81 -20.29
CA GLU A 389 -9.60 15.66 -20.50
C GLU A 389 -10.14 14.38 -19.82
N GLU A 390 -11.46 14.24 -19.74
CA GLU A 390 -12.14 13.08 -19.17
C GLU A 390 -13.21 12.51 -20.14
N PRO A 391 -13.01 11.32 -20.73
CA PRO A 391 -11.78 10.52 -20.68
C PRO A 391 -10.65 11.19 -21.47
N CYS A 392 -9.40 11.00 -21.04
CA CYS A 392 -8.25 11.57 -21.76
C CYS A 392 -8.03 10.92 -23.13
N ASP A 393 -7.19 11.56 -23.95
CA ASP A 393 -6.84 11.09 -25.29
C ASP A 393 -6.25 9.66 -25.31
N HIS A 394 -5.45 9.30 -24.30
CA HIS A 394 -4.88 7.97 -24.14
C HIS A 394 -5.97 6.91 -23.91
N VAL A 395 -6.89 7.17 -22.98
CA VAL A 395 -7.99 6.26 -22.66
C VAL A 395 -8.98 6.17 -23.82
N ALA A 396 -9.32 7.30 -24.44
CA ALA A 396 -10.20 7.33 -25.60
C ALA A 396 -9.63 6.49 -26.76
N ARG A 397 -8.32 6.58 -27.02
CA ARG A 397 -7.62 5.75 -28.00
C ARG A 397 -7.59 4.27 -27.60
N PHE A 398 -7.27 3.98 -26.34
CA PHE A 398 -7.27 2.62 -25.79
C PHE A 398 -8.63 1.92 -25.94
N LEU A 399 -9.72 2.61 -25.60
CA LEU A 399 -11.09 2.07 -25.73
C LEU A 399 -11.49 1.87 -27.20
N ARG A 400 -11.09 2.79 -28.10
CA ARG A 400 -11.33 2.64 -29.55
C ARG A 400 -10.57 1.44 -30.13
N ALA A 401 -9.33 1.23 -29.72
CA ALA A 401 -8.50 0.10 -30.15
C ALA A 401 -8.95 -1.24 -29.54
N SER A 402 -9.64 -1.21 -28.40
CA SER A 402 -10.11 -2.42 -27.73
C SER A 402 -11.22 -3.15 -28.52
N PRO A 403 -11.26 -4.50 -28.47
CA PRO A 403 -12.32 -5.29 -29.10
C PRO A 403 -13.72 -4.84 -28.68
N ARG A 404 -14.66 -4.81 -29.63
CA ARG A 404 -16.05 -4.34 -29.39
C ARG A 404 -16.71 -5.09 -28.21
N ALA A 405 -16.45 -6.39 -28.07
CA ALA A 405 -16.99 -7.23 -27.00
C ALA A 405 -16.53 -6.82 -25.58
N HIS A 406 -15.41 -6.11 -25.45
CA HIS A 406 -14.83 -5.71 -24.16
C HIS A 406 -14.89 -4.21 -23.91
N ARG A 407 -15.05 -3.40 -24.96
CA ARG A 407 -15.05 -1.93 -24.89
C ARG A 407 -15.99 -1.36 -23.83
N LYS A 408 -17.21 -1.90 -23.73
CA LYS A 408 -18.18 -1.45 -22.72
C LYS A 408 -17.66 -1.71 -21.31
N LEU A 409 -17.20 -2.92 -21.01
CA LEU A 409 -16.72 -3.29 -19.68
C LEU A 409 -15.48 -2.47 -19.28
N LEU A 410 -14.55 -2.26 -20.21
CA LEU A 410 -13.36 -1.41 -19.99
C LEU A 410 -13.74 0.05 -19.74
N GLY A 411 -14.71 0.59 -20.50
CA GLY A 411 -15.24 1.93 -20.30
C GLY A 411 -15.99 2.08 -18.99
N ASP A 412 -16.82 1.09 -18.62
CA ASP A 412 -17.51 1.06 -17.34
C ASP A 412 -16.52 1.01 -16.18
N PHE A 413 -15.43 0.24 -16.31
CA PHE A 413 -14.39 0.19 -15.29
C PHE A 413 -13.68 1.53 -15.13
N TRP A 414 -13.27 2.17 -16.23
CA TRP A 414 -12.72 3.54 -16.20
C TRP A 414 -13.68 4.52 -15.54
N TRP A 415 -14.97 4.45 -15.87
CA TRP A 415 -15.98 5.31 -15.28
C TRP A 415 -16.05 5.15 -13.75
N HIS A 416 -15.96 3.92 -13.22
CA HIS A 416 -15.98 3.71 -11.77
C HIS A 416 -14.67 4.12 -11.07
N LEU A 417 -13.56 4.20 -11.81
CA LEU A 417 -12.27 4.61 -11.25
C LEU A 417 -12.03 6.13 -11.32
N VAL A 418 -12.58 6.81 -12.34
CA VAL A 418 -12.23 8.21 -12.64
C VAL A 418 -13.48 9.06 -12.87
N THR A 419 -14.24 8.82 -13.94
CA THR A 419 -15.35 9.70 -14.34
C THR A 419 -16.40 9.88 -13.23
N GLY A 420 -16.98 8.79 -12.75
CA GLY A 420 -18.02 8.80 -11.71
C GLY A 420 -17.52 9.36 -10.37
N PRO A 421 -16.32 8.99 -9.90
CA PRO A 421 -15.70 9.64 -8.75
C PRO A 421 -15.48 11.14 -8.90
N LEU A 422 -15.05 11.62 -10.07
CA LEU A 422 -14.88 13.06 -10.31
C LEU A 422 -16.20 13.82 -10.28
N ASP A 423 -17.25 13.27 -10.89
CA ASP A 423 -18.59 13.85 -10.82
C ASP A 423 -19.09 13.92 -9.37
N TYR A 424 -18.88 12.85 -8.59
CA TYR A 424 -19.27 12.78 -7.19
C TYR A 424 -18.51 13.79 -6.31
N VAL A 425 -17.18 13.78 -6.39
CA VAL A 425 -16.30 14.68 -5.62
C VAL A 425 -16.54 16.14 -6.01
N GLY A 426 -16.70 16.42 -7.30
CA GLY A 426 -17.06 17.74 -7.83
C GLY A 426 -18.40 18.26 -7.32
N GLY A 427 -19.36 17.36 -7.05
CA GLY A 427 -20.65 17.70 -6.42
C GLY A 427 -20.54 18.15 -4.96
N GLY A 428 -19.43 17.83 -4.27
CA GLY A 428 -19.10 18.37 -2.94
C GLY A 428 -20.01 17.94 -1.80
N ARG A 429 -20.81 16.87 -1.98
CA ARG A 429 -21.75 16.36 -0.96
C ARG A 429 -21.41 14.93 -0.60
N VAL A 430 -21.20 14.68 0.69
CA VAL A 430 -21.00 13.33 1.20
C VAL A 430 -22.30 12.54 1.09
N ASP A 431 -22.27 11.42 0.36
CA ASP A 431 -23.37 10.47 0.19
C ASP A 431 -22.80 9.04 0.29
N GLU A 432 -23.05 8.40 1.44
CA GLU A 432 -22.55 7.05 1.72
C GLU A 432 -23.05 6.01 0.73
N ARG A 433 -24.31 6.11 0.30
CA ARG A 433 -24.89 5.17 -0.66
C ARG A 433 -24.18 5.30 -2.00
N ARG A 434 -23.91 6.54 -2.42
CA ARG A 434 -23.17 6.80 -3.66
C ARG A 434 -21.72 6.31 -3.58
N GLU A 435 -21.06 6.49 -2.45
CA GLU A 435 -19.70 5.98 -2.21
C GLU A 435 -19.66 4.45 -2.31
N GLN A 436 -20.63 3.75 -1.70
CA GLN A 436 -20.78 2.30 -1.78
C GLN A 436 -21.07 1.82 -3.21
N GLU A 437 -21.96 2.52 -3.94
CA GLU A 437 -22.23 2.22 -5.36
C GLU A 437 -20.98 2.30 -6.22
N LEU A 438 -20.16 3.34 -6.05
CA LEU A 438 -18.91 3.53 -6.80
C LEU A 438 -17.87 2.47 -6.43
N ALA A 439 -17.67 2.23 -5.13
CA ALA A 439 -16.72 1.24 -4.64
C ALA A 439 -17.10 -0.18 -5.11
N GLU A 440 -18.32 -0.63 -4.83
CA GLU A 440 -18.80 -1.96 -5.25
C GLU A 440 -18.84 -2.08 -6.77
N GLY A 441 -19.24 -1.01 -7.46
CA GLY A 441 -19.20 -0.97 -8.90
C GLY A 441 -17.79 -1.25 -9.44
N SER A 442 -16.78 -0.58 -8.90
CA SER A 442 -15.38 -0.80 -9.28
C SER A 442 -14.91 -2.24 -9.00
N ARG A 443 -15.28 -2.82 -7.85
CA ARG A 443 -14.95 -4.20 -7.46
C ARG A 443 -15.50 -5.21 -8.46
N VAL A 444 -16.79 -5.11 -8.78
CA VAL A 444 -17.46 -6.00 -9.73
C VAL A 444 -16.81 -5.92 -11.11
N ARG A 445 -16.53 -4.71 -11.64
CA ARG A 445 -15.94 -4.59 -12.98
C ARG A 445 -14.51 -5.09 -13.03
N MET A 446 -13.71 -4.87 -11.97
CA MET A 446 -12.38 -5.43 -11.86
C MET A 446 -12.41 -6.97 -11.86
N ALA A 447 -13.32 -7.57 -11.08
CA ALA A 447 -13.53 -9.02 -11.06
C ALA A 447 -13.99 -9.57 -12.41
N GLU A 448 -14.92 -8.89 -13.10
CA GLU A 448 -15.37 -9.28 -14.44
C GLU A 448 -14.25 -9.20 -15.48
N LEU A 449 -13.43 -8.15 -15.45
CA LEU A 449 -12.27 -8.02 -16.33
C LEU A 449 -11.27 -9.16 -16.10
N TYR A 450 -10.96 -9.45 -14.83
CA TYR A 450 -10.06 -10.54 -14.47
C TYR A 450 -10.60 -11.90 -14.93
N SER A 451 -11.88 -12.19 -14.68
CA SER A 451 -12.54 -13.45 -15.08
C SER A 451 -12.52 -13.68 -16.60
N ARG A 452 -12.39 -12.62 -17.40
CA ARG A 452 -12.29 -12.65 -18.87
C ARG A 452 -10.85 -12.67 -19.38
N GLY A 453 -9.85 -12.75 -18.49
CA GLY A 453 -8.44 -12.75 -18.85
C GLY A 453 -7.89 -11.38 -19.31
N LEU A 454 -8.59 -10.28 -19.01
CA LEU A 454 -8.21 -8.92 -19.44
C LEU A 454 -7.22 -8.27 -18.47
N VAL A 455 -6.22 -9.02 -18.01
CA VAL A 455 -5.27 -8.61 -16.95
C VAL A 455 -4.48 -7.38 -17.38
N HIS A 456 -3.82 -7.41 -18.55
CA HIS A 456 -3.01 -6.29 -19.02
C HIS A 456 -3.82 -5.00 -19.22
N GLN A 457 -5.05 -5.13 -19.73
CA GLN A 457 -5.97 -4.01 -19.90
C GLN A 457 -6.38 -3.42 -18.53
N THR A 458 -6.64 -4.29 -17.56
CA THR A 458 -6.98 -3.88 -16.19
C THR A 458 -5.81 -3.14 -15.55
N VAL A 459 -4.60 -3.70 -15.58
CA VAL A 459 -3.40 -3.07 -15.04
C VAL A 459 -3.16 -1.71 -15.69
N TRP A 460 -3.25 -1.62 -17.02
CA TRP A 460 -3.05 -0.36 -17.73
C TRP A 460 -4.06 0.71 -17.27
N LEU A 461 -5.35 0.37 -17.17
CA LEU A 461 -6.37 1.30 -16.70
C LEU A 461 -6.15 1.71 -15.23
N VAL A 462 -5.76 0.78 -14.36
CA VAL A 462 -5.48 1.04 -12.94
C VAL A 462 -4.28 1.98 -12.80
N ALA A 463 -3.17 1.68 -13.46
CA ALA A 463 -1.97 2.52 -13.42
C ALA A 463 -2.24 3.91 -13.98
N HIS A 464 -3.00 4.00 -15.08
CA HIS A 464 -3.36 5.28 -15.68
C HIS A 464 -4.32 6.09 -14.80
N ALA A 465 -5.32 5.45 -14.19
CA ALA A 465 -6.22 6.11 -13.24
C ALA A 465 -5.48 6.60 -11.99
N ASN A 466 -4.51 5.83 -11.49
CA ASN A 466 -3.64 6.22 -10.37
C ASN A 466 -2.81 7.48 -10.74
N HIS A 467 -2.20 7.51 -11.94
CA HIS A 467 -1.49 8.71 -12.42
C HIS A 467 -2.42 9.93 -12.52
N HIS A 468 -3.66 9.73 -12.97
CA HIS A 468 -4.66 10.80 -13.01
C HIS A 468 -4.97 11.34 -11.61
N ALA A 469 -5.16 10.44 -10.64
CA ALA A 469 -5.42 10.79 -9.25
C ALA A 469 -4.29 11.65 -8.64
N TRP A 470 -3.04 11.41 -9.06
CA TRP A 470 -1.88 12.17 -8.60
C TRP A 470 -1.73 13.54 -9.28
N GLN A 471 -1.76 13.61 -10.62
CA GLN A 471 -1.32 14.82 -11.35
C GLN A 471 -2.36 15.48 -12.26
N VAL A 472 -3.47 14.81 -12.55
CA VAL A 472 -4.44 15.29 -13.56
C VAL A 472 -5.66 15.87 -12.88
N ASN A 473 -6.27 15.10 -11.98
CA ASN A 473 -7.52 15.45 -11.34
C ASN A 473 -7.37 15.68 -9.82
N TYR A 474 -6.17 15.41 -9.27
CA TYR A 474 -5.80 15.71 -7.89
C TYR A 474 -6.72 15.08 -6.82
N LEU A 475 -7.29 13.90 -7.11
CA LEU A 475 -8.07 13.15 -6.14
C LEU A 475 -7.24 12.71 -4.92
N PHE A 476 -5.95 12.37 -5.09
CA PHE A 476 -5.07 12.09 -3.95
C PHE A 476 -4.78 13.35 -3.12
N GLU A 477 -4.54 14.50 -3.75
CA GLU A 477 -4.37 15.77 -3.02
C GLU A 477 -5.64 16.13 -2.22
N ALA A 478 -6.81 15.92 -2.83
CA ALA A 478 -8.09 16.10 -2.16
C ALA A 478 -8.25 15.15 -0.97
N ALA A 479 -7.93 13.86 -1.14
CA ALA A 479 -7.97 12.90 -0.05
C ALA A 479 -6.98 13.25 1.08
N MET A 480 -5.78 13.73 0.72
CA MET A 480 -4.77 14.20 1.67
C MET A 480 -5.29 15.33 2.54
N PHE A 481 -5.85 16.39 1.96
CA PHE A 481 -6.44 17.47 2.75
C PHE A 481 -7.68 17.03 3.52
N GLY A 482 -8.52 16.17 2.94
CA GLY A 482 -9.69 15.61 3.63
C GLY A 482 -9.33 14.79 4.85
N SER A 483 -8.18 14.12 4.83
CA SER A 483 -7.67 13.36 5.98
C SER A 483 -7.44 14.23 7.22
N ILE A 484 -7.05 15.50 7.05
CA ILE A 484 -6.81 16.46 8.15
C ILE A 484 -8.08 16.70 8.97
N LEU A 485 -9.25 16.49 8.35
CA LEU A 485 -10.56 16.61 8.99
C LEU A 485 -10.94 15.38 9.82
N ASP A 486 -10.00 14.45 10.08
CA ASP A 486 -10.17 13.34 11.02
C ASP A 486 -10.75 13.83 12.35
N GLY A 487 -11.79 13.14 12.81
CA GLY A 487 -12.50 13.44 14.05
C GLY A 487 -11.76 13.02 15.33
N GLY A 488 -10.53 12.53 15.24
CA GLY A 488 -9.65 12.20 16.36
C GLY A 488 -9.97 10.90 17.08
N LYS A 489 -10.88 10.06 16.57
CA LYS A 489 -11.30 8.84 17.30
C LYS A 489 -10.21 7.76 17.38
N LEU A 490 -9.19 7.86 16.53
CA LEU A 490 -8.00 7.00 16.52
C LEU A 490 -6.90 7.49 17.47
N ALA A 491 -7.02 8.69 18.05
CA ALA A 491 -6.00 9.24 18.95
C ALA A 491 -5.73 8.28 20.14
N GLY A 492 -4.45 7.92 20.32
CA GLY A 492 -3.99 7.01 21.38
C GLY A 492 -4.39 5.54 21.20
N LYS A 493 -4.97 5.17 20.06
CA LYS A 493 -5.30 3.79 19.70
C LYS A 493 -4.31 3.27 18.64
N LEU A 494 -4.38 1.99 18.34
CA LEU A 494 -3.68 1.43 17.18
C LEU A 494 -4.68 1.43 16.02
N ASP A 495 -4.21 1.69 14.81
CA ASP A 495 -5.04 1.58 13.60
C ASP A 495 -5.21 0.10 13.19
N ARG A 496 -5.82 -0.70 14.06
CA ARG A 496 -6.13 -2.11 13.80
C ARG A 496 -7.25 -2.58 14.71
N GLN A 497 -7.90 -3.65 14.28
CA GLN A 497 -8.88 -4.32 15.14
C GLN A 497 -8.15 -4.98 16.32
N GLN A 498 -8.77 -4.90 17.50
CA GLN A 498 -8.34 -5.63 18.69
C GLN A 498 -9.34 -6.76 18.87
N GLY A 499 -8.83 -7.99 18.97
CA GLY A 499 -9.63 -9.18 19.28
C GLY A 499 -10.18 -9.18 20.69
#